data_AF-A0A5H2YKS9-F1
#
_entry.id   AF-A0A5H2YKS9-F1
#
_cell.length_a   1.000
_cell.length_b   1.000
_cell.length_c   1.000
_cell.angle_alpha   90.00
_cell.angle_beta   90.00
_cell.angle_gamma   90.00
#
_symmetry.space_group_name_H-M   'P 1'
#
loop_
_entity.id
_entity.type
_entity.pdbx_description
1 polymer ?
#
loop_
_entity_poly.entity_id
_entity_poly.type
_entity_poly.pdbx_seq_one_letter_code
_entity_poly.pdbx_strand_id
1 'polypeptide(L)'
;MLVLGSIALTFNVRAQTPWVLKHVNISGAHSEAQNNVEGVIQGYLTQPFDKQQLANIRVSVAQALQAMGYYHSHITVAQKPNHETLDIHIQLNEPLLWNEINIDITSDAKRDEVLHKLLAQLSIKANKVVRHDQYEQSKSALESMLLERGYFDFKWVKNELLIHKRKRLAKVNWHLDSGPRYRFGKLTISKHTQASQYIQSLATFNYNAAFDSALLSDYTLALNATPYFRSAKVYPLLKDRQNGLLPIKVDVLDKPANSFEVGGGYSTDLGAKGRLKWSRPWITENGHFFEGNLSVSERRQDITGSYTIPVADPNNDVWRVLGGYQINDDVQQGIDSKIWNVQLQRQWLTDDNWVRTAFVKREHETTEQDGERFKSEMLVPGISYAKKQNKGGATPYWANERLISLEVASDSLVSSTSLVKARWNNAWLRSYEQTHFAISRINLGAIVVDDIQSVPFNMRFFAGGDQSIRGFSYRSIAPKEGAKVIGGKYLVTGSLEYNYQFLPSWRAALFIDAGTATNDFSQKWSVGAGFGIRYLTPVGPIRLDHAWGVSKASKSTRLSIVIGPEI
;
A
#
# COMPACT_ATOMS: atom_id res chain seq x y z
N MET A 1 32.42 34.28 91.03
CA MET A 1 32.12 33.13 90.15
C MET A 1 30.60 33.08 89.96
N LEU A 2 30.10 33.59 88.84
CA LEU A 2 28.67 33.57 88.49
C LEU A 2 28.57 33.46 86.97
N VAL A 3 27.89 32.40 86.54
CA VAL A 3 27.83 31.84 85.19
C VAL A 3 26.80 32.60 84.37
N LEU A 4 27.19 33.13 83.20
CA LEU A 4 26.27 33.65 82.18
C LEU A 4 25.86 32.49 81.26
N GLY A 5 24.57 32.15 81.29
CA GLY A 5 23.97 31.15 80.41
C GLY A 5 23.65 31.73 79.03
N SER A 6 24.16 31.09 77.98
CA SER A 6 23.85 31.39 76.57
C SER A 6 22.55 30.70 76.16
N ILE A 7 21.57 31.47 75.68
CA ILE A 7 20.35 30.94 75.05
C ILE A 7 20.60 30.79 73.55
N ALA A 8 20.59 29.55 73.05
CA ALA A 8 20.58 29.26 71.62
C ALA A 8 19.13 29.16 71.11
N LEU A 9 18.73 30.04 70.19
CA LEU A 9 17.48 29.88 69.42
C LEU A 9 17.75 29.02 68.19
N THR A 10 17.16 27.83 68.15
CA THR A 10 17.08 26.97 66.96
C THR A 10 15.82 27.29 66.16
N PHE A 11 15.97 27.81 64.95
CA PHE A 11 14.88 27.91 63.97
C PHE A 11 14.72 26.58 63.23
N ASN A 12 13.64 25.85 63.50
CA ASN A 12 13.21 24.72 62.69
C ASN A 12 12.47 25.23 61.45
N VAL A 13 13.15 25.32 60.31
CA VAL A 13 12.49 25.50 59.01
C VAL A 13 12.10 24.12 58.49
N ARG A 14 10.83 23.77 58.62
CA ARG A 14 10.24 22.59 57.98
C ARG A 14 10.18 22.87 56.47
N ALA A 15 11.04 22.24 55.68
CA ALA A 15 10.94 22.30 54.22
C ALA A 15 9.60 21.65 53.80
N GLN A 16 8.69 22.44 53.22
CA GLN A 16 7.46 21.93 52.61
C GLN A 16 7.84 21.07 51.40
N THR A 17 7.32 19.85 51.35
CA THR A 17 7.40 18.99 50.16
C THR A 17 6.81 19.73 48.96
N PRO A 18 7.53 19.83 47.82
CA PRO A 18 7.01 20.50 46.64
C PRO A 18 5.75 19.76 46.16
N TRP A 19 4.71 20.52 45.85
CA TRP A 19 3.46 19.98 45.34
C TRP A 19 3.70 19.34 43.97
N VAL A 20 2.99 18.26 43.67
CA VAL A 20 3.06 17.62 42.35
C VAL A 20 1.64 17.46 41.84
N LEU A 21 1.34 18.16 40.75
CA LEU A 21 0.04 18.08 40.11
C LEU A 21 -0.13 16.73 39.42
N LYS A 22 -1.13 15.94 39.82
CA LYS A 22 -1.43 14.62 39.26
C LYS A 22 -2.72 14.59 38.45
N HIS A 23 -3.70 15.41 38.81
CA HIS A 23 -5.04 15.39 38.20
C HIS A 23 -5.56 16.81 37.95
N VAL A 24 -6.36 16.99 36.90
CA VAL A 24 -7.06 18.23 36.61
C VAL A 24 -8.50 17.94 36.25
N ASN A 25 -9.44 18.65 36.87
CA ASN A 25 -10.86 18.60 36.52
C ASN A 25 -11.22 19.86 35.74
N ILE A 26 -11.69 19.70 34.50
CA ILE A 26 -12.11 20.82 33.65
C ILE A 26 -13.63 20.80 33.51
N SER A 27 -14.30 21.92 33.79
CA SER A 27 -15.77 22.01 33.72
C SER A 27 -16.24 23.34 33.11
N GLY A 28 -17.48 23.37 32.62
CA GLY A 28 -18.15 24.59 32.13
C GLY A 28 -17.91 24.97 30.66
N ALA A 29 -17.10 24.19 29.95
CA ALA A 29 -16.88 24.31 28.50
C ALA A 29 -17.44 23.10 27.74
N HIS A 30 -17.72 23.24 26.45
CA HIS A 30 -18.10 22.11 25.60
C HIS A 30 -16.89 21.18 25.35
N SER A 31 -17.15 19.94 24.93
CA SER A 31 -16.15 18.87 24.81
C SER A 31 -14.91 19.26 24.02
N GLU A 32 -15.07 19.92 22.86
CA GLU A 32 -13.92 20.31 22.03
C GLU A 32 -13.00 21.34 22.72
N ALA A 33 -13.55 22.31 23.45
CA ALA A 33 -12.76 23.29 24.19
C ALA A 33 -12.11 22.67 25.43
N GLN A 34 -12.79 21.72 26.10
CA GLN A 34 -12.23 20.97 27.21
C GLN A 34 -11.02 20.13 26.77
N ASN A 35 -11.15 19.38 25.67
CA ASN A 35 -10.07 18.56 25.12
C ASN A 35 -8.84 19.40 24.74
N ASN A 36 -9.06 20.57 24.12
CA ASN A 36 -7.97 21.47 23.75
C ASN A 36 -7.23 22.02 24.99
N VAL A 37 -7.98 22.39 26.03
CA VAL A 37 -7.41 22.83 27.31
C VAL A 37 -6.67 21.68 27.98
N GLU A 38 -7.24 20.48 28.02
CA GLU A 38 -6.62 19.30 28.61
C GLU A 38 -5.27 19.00 27.98
N GLY A 39 -5.18 19.02 26.64
CA GLY A 39 -3.92 18.79 25.92
C GLY A 39 -2.80 19.76 26.30
N VAL A 40 -3.13 21.04 26.54
CA VAL A 40 -2.15 22.03 27.00
C VAL A 40 -1.74 21.82 28.45
N ILE A 41 -2.66 21.36 29.29
CA ILE A 41 -2.43 21.15 30.73
C ILE A 41 -1.64 19.87 31.03
N GLN A 42 -1.67 18.87 30.15
CA GLN A 42 -0.85 17.66 30.27
C GLN A 42 0.64 17.96 30.50
N GLY A 43 1.18 19.01 29.88
CA GLY A 43 2.58 19.43 30.05
C GLY A 43 2.95 19.93 31.46
N TYR A 44 1.95 20.25 32.29
CA TYR A 44 2.15 20.67 33.68
C TYR A 44 1.99 19.51 34.68
N LEU A 45 1.45 18.36 34.26
CA LEU A 45 1.34 17.20 35.13
C LEU A 45 2.73 16.67 35.49
N THR A 46 2.87 16.12 36.69
CA THR A 46 4.11 15.51 37.22
C THR A 46 5.30 16.45 37.42
N GLN A 47 5.16 17.74 37.13
CA GLN A 47 6.16 18.77 37.41
C GLN A 47 6.05 19.31 38.85
N PRO A 48 7.16 19.73 39.49
CA PRO A 48 7.13 20.43 40.78
C PRO A 48 6.32 21.71 40.64
N PHE A 49 5.35 21.92 41.53
CA PHE A 49 4.28 22.91 41.37
C PHE A 49 4.35 24.04 42.40
N ASP A 50 4.24 25.29 41.93
CA ASP A 50 4.27 26.50 42.77
C ASP A 50 3.16 27.51 42.39
N LYS A 51 3.07 28.62 43.14
CA LYS A 51 2.08 29.67 42.87
C LYS A 51 2.27 30.38 41.53
N GLN A 52 3.48 30.40 40.99
CA GLN A 52 3.78 31.01 39.70
C GLN A 52 3.26 30.14 38.55
N GLN A 53 3.30 28.82 38.73
CA GLN A 53 2.69 27.88 37.79
C GLN A 53 1.16 27.99 37.71
N LEU A 54 0.46 28.35 38.79
CA LEU A 54 -0.98 28.66 38.72
C LEU A 54 -1.30 29.81 37.75
N ALA A 55 -0.46 30.84 37.73
CA ALA A 55 -0.61 31.97 36.81
C ALA A 55 -0.32 31.54 35.36
N ASN A 56 0.74 30.74 35.16
CA ASN A 56 1.09 30.21 33.85
C ASN A 56 -0.03 29.31 33.29
N ILE A 57 -0.62 28.44 34.12
CA ILE A 57 -1.77 27.61 33.73
C ILE A 57 -2.93 28.48 33.26
N ARG A 58 -3.29 29.54 34.00
CA ARG A 58 -4.38 30.44 33.57
C ARG A 58 -4.10 31.07 32.20
N VAL A 59 -2.86 31.49 31.96
CA VAL A 59 -2.44 32.04 30.65
C VAL A 59 -2.54 30.98 29.55
N SER A 60 -2.05 29.77 29.80
CA SER A 60 -2.08 28.66 28.84
C SER A 60 -3.51 28.21 28.51
N VAL A 61 -4.40 28.13 29.51
CA VAL A 61 -5.84 27.87 29.30
C VAL A 61 -6.45 28.99 28.46
N ALA A 62 -6.16 30.25 28.78
CA ALA A 62 -6.68 31.39 28.01
C ALA A 62 -6.20 31.37 26.56
N GLN A 63 -4.93 31.03 26.31
CA GLN A 63 -4.38 30.89 24.96
C GLN A 63 -5.02 29.72 24.19
N ALA A 64 -5.26 28.59 24.85
CA ALA A 64 -5.96 27.44 24.26
C ALA A 64 -7.39 27.81 23.85
N LEU A 65 -8.11 28.54 24.70
CA LEU A 65 -9.46 29.02 24.39
C LEU A 65 -9.45 30.10 23.29
N GLN A 66 -8.46 30.99 23.28
CA GLN A 66 -8.28 32.00 22.23
C GLN A 66 -8.02 31.36 20.86
N ALA A 67 -7.23 30.28 20.79
CA ALA A 67 -7.00 29.53 19.56
C ALA A 67 -8.31 28.98 18.95
N MET A 68 -9.32 28.74 19.79
CA MET A 68 -10.67 28.29 19.43
C MET A 68 -11.66 29.46 19.25
N GLY A 69 -11.19 30.70 19.26
CA GLY A 69 -12.01 31.89 19.06
C GLY A 69 -12.61 32.49 20.33
N TYR A 70 -12.34 31.95 21.52
CA TYR A 70 -12.92 32.41 22.78
C TYR A 70 -11.98 33.38 23.53
N TYR A 71 -12.14 34.68 23.29
CA TYR A 71 -11.24 35.72 23.79
C TYR A 71 -11.66 36.38 25.12
N HIS A 72 -12.89 36.16 25.59
CA HIS A 72 -13.39 36.75 26.84
C HIS A 72 -13.92 35.70 27.82
N SER A 73 -13.47 34.45 27.71
CA SER A 73 -13.83 33.40 28.64
C SER A 73 -13.38 33.76 30.06
N HIS A 74 -14.25 33.48 31.03
CA HIS A 74 -13.89 33.60 32.44
C HIS A 74 -13.30 32.26 32.90
N ILE A 75 -12.09 32.30 33.47
CA ILE A 75 -11.34 31.12 33.88
C ILE A 75 -11.04 31.23 35.37
N THR A 76 -11.59 30.31 36.16
CA THR A 76 -11.22 30.15 37.57
C THR A 76 -10.40 28.88 37.73
N VAL A 77 -9.27 29.01 38.40
CA VAL A 77 -8.37 27.90 38.71
C VAL A 77 -8.24 27.85 40.22
N ALA A 78 -8.69 26.75 40.81
CA ALA A 78 -8.69 26.50 42.24
C ALA A 78 -7.95 25.20 42.55
N GLN A 79 -7.09 25.23 43.57
CA GLN A 79 -6.36 24.05 44.03
C GLN A 79 -7.18 23.33 45.12
N LYS A 80 -7.21 22.00 45.07
CA LYS A 80 -7.79 21.20 46.16
C LYS A 80 -6.83 21.03 47.34
N PRO A 81 -7.34 20.84 48.57
CA PRO A 81 -6.51 20.65 49.77
C PRO A 81 -5.54 19.45 49.72
N ASN A 82 -5.75 18.51 48.80
CA ASN A 82 -4.88 17.35 48.60
C ASN A 82 -3.54 17.70 47.93
N HIS A 83 -3.34 18.93 47.45
CA HIS A 83 -2.15 19.39 46.73
C HIS A 83 -1.77 18.57 45.48
N GLU A 84 -2.70 17.77 44.97
CA GLU A 84 -2.50 16.89 43.80
C GLU A 84 -3.51 17.16 42.68
N THR A 85 -4.55 17.98 42.94
CA THR A 85 -5.65 18.24 41.99
C THR A 85 -5.91 19.74 41.79
N LEU A 86 -6.08 20.15 40.54
CA LEU A 86 -6.61 21.46 40.14
C LEU A 86 -8.02 21.35 39.56
N ASP A 87 -8.92 22.21 40.01
CA ASP A 87 -10.21 22.43 39.38
C ASP A 87 -10.12 23.69 38.51
N ILE A 88 -10.32 23.51 37.20
CA ILE A 88 -10.39 24.58 36.21
C ILE A 88 -11.84 24.70 35.78
N HIS A 89 -12.51 25.77 36.20
CA HIS A 89 -13.85 26.07 35.75
C HIS A 89 -13.79 27.17 34.69
N ILE A 90 -14.36 26.88 33.53
CA ILE A 90 -14.34 27.73 32.35
C ILE A 90 -15.78 28.13 32.08
N GLN A 91 -16.05 29.43 32.02
CA GLN A 91 -17.29 29.94 31.45
C GLN A 91 -16.99 30.50 30.07
N LEU A 92 -17.37 29.75 29.04
CA LEU A 92 -17.20 30.19 27.66
C LEU A 92 -18.12 31.39 27.38
N ASN A 93 -17.55 32.40 26.73
CA ASN A 93 -18.32 33.50 26.17
C ASN A 93 -18.73 33.19 24.72
N GLU A 94 -19.47 34.09 24.07
CA GLU A 94 -19.66 33.97 22.62
C GLU A 94 -18.30 34.03 21.88
N PRO A 95 -18.05 33.12 20.92
CA PRO A 95 -16.81 33.09 20.19
C PRO A 95 -16.69 34.28 19.23
N LEU A 96 -15.46 34.54 18.79
CA LEU A 96 -15.22 35.41 17.65
C LEU A 96 -15.71 34.74 16.36
N LEU A 97 -16.28 35.55 15.47
CA LEU A 97 -16.67 35.12 14.14
C LEU A 97 -15.76 35.76 13.08
N TRP A 98 -15.49 35.03 11.99
CA TRP A 98 -14.88 35.59 10.80
C TRP A 98 -15.86 36.57 10.14
N ASN A 99 -15.54 37.86 10.16
CA ASN A 99 -16.34 38.90 9.50
C ASN A 99 -16.02 38.98 8.00
N GLU A 100 -14.75 39.15 7.69
CA GLU A 100 -14.26 39.33 6.32
C GLU A 100 -13.00 38.49 6.11
N ILE A 101 -12.96 37.83 4.95
CA ILE A 101 -11.81 37.04 4.50
C ILE A 101 -11.41 37.59 3.14
N ASN A 102 -10.46 38.51 3.14
CA ASN A 102 -9.97 39.16 1.94
C ASN A 102 -8.68 38.46 1.53
N ILE A 103 -8.75 37.66 0.47
CA ILE A 103 -7.60 36.99 -0.12
C ILE A 103 -7.46 37.48 -1.55
N ASP A 104 -6.38 38.20 -1.81
CA ASP A 104 -6.03 38.73 -3.12
C ASP A 104 -4.70 38.12 -3.58
N ILE A 105 -4.69 37.58 -4.79
CA ILE A 105 -3.51 37.00 -5.43
C ILE A 105 -3.27 37.73 -6.73
N THR A 106 -2.08 38.29 -6.87
CA THR A 106 -1.64 39.05 -8.04
C THR A 106 -0.63 38.26 -8.88
N SER A 107 -0.17 38.85 -9.99
CA SER A 107 0.76 38.21 -10.95
C SER A 107 0.18 36.96 -11.61
N ASP A 108 1.02 36.01 -12.02
CA ASP A 108 0.62 34.87 -12.86
C ASP A 108 -0.37 33.92 -12.16
N ALA A 109 -0.31 33.80 -10.83
CA ALA A 109 -1.22 32.93 -10.07
C ALA A 109 -2.68 33.40 -10.11
N LYS A 110 -2.94 34.67 -10.44
CA LYS A 110 -4.30 35.20 -10.63
C LYS A 110 -5.11 34.41 -11.67
N ARG A 111 -4.45 33.71 -12.60
CA ARG A 111 -5.10 32.92 -13.65
C ARG A 111 -4.98 31.41 -13.44
N ASP A 112 -4.41 30.94 -12.34
CA ASP A 112 -4.25 29.49 -12.09
C ASP A 112 -5.55 28.90 -11.50
N GLU A 113 -6.24 28.10 -12.31
CA GLU A 113 -7.50 27.45 -11.92
C GLU A 113 -7.36 26.53 -10.70
N VAL A 114 -6.19 25.90 -10.49
CA VAL A 114 -5.96 25.00 -9.35
C VAL A 114 -5.93 25.80 -8.05
N LEU A 115 -5.28 26.98 -8.06
CA LEU A 115 -5.28 27.89 -6.93
C LEU A 115 -6.67 28.45 -6.65
N HIS A 116 -7.44 28.82 -7.68
CA HIS A 116 -8.83 29.26 -7.49
C HIS A 116 -9.71 28.20 -6.83
N LYS A 117 -9.58 26.94 -7.24
CA LYS A 117 -10.28 25.81 -6.61
C LYS A 117 -9.87 25.65 -5.15
N LEU A 118 -8.58 25.78 -4.83
CA LEU A 118 -8.10 25.73 -3.44
C LEU A 118 -8.68 26.85 -2.59
N LEU A 119 -8.69 28.10 -3.10
CA LEU A 119 -9.23 29.26 -2.38
C LEU A 119 -10.70 29.07 -1.99
N ALA A 120 -11.51 28.47 -2.87
CA ALA A 120 -12.91 28.17 -2.60
C ALA A 120 -13.10 27.07 -1.51
N GLN A 121 -12.07 26.28 -1.24
CA GLN A 121 -12.10 25.13 -0.33
C GLN A 121 -11.39 25.37 1.01
N LEU A 122 -10.85 26.58 1.25
CA LEU A 122 -10.18 26.90 2.50
C LEU A 122 -11.08 26.68 3.72
N SER A 123 -10.45 26.29 4.83
CA SER A 123 -11.13 26.00 6.10
C SER A 123 -11.75 27.25 6.72
N ILE A 124 -11.16 28.42 6.48
CA ILE A 124 -11.69 29.72 6.95
C ILE A 124 -12.85 30.20 6.07
N LYS A 125 -13.99 30.53 6.68
CA LYS A 125 -15.19 31.02 5.99
C LYS A 125 -15.87 32.13 6.79
N ALA A 126 -16.39 33.13 6.10
CA ALA A 126 -17.16 34.21 6.74
C ALA A 126 -18.34 33.63 7.53
N ASN A 127 -18.69 34.28 8.65
CA ASN A 127 -19.72 33.89 9.60
C ASN A 127 -19.49 32.54 10.30
N LYS A 128 -18.27 31.99 10.26
CA LYS A 128 -17.89 30.83 11.07
C LYS A 128 -17.04 31.25 12.28
N VAL A 129 -17.02 30.39 13.30
CA VAL A 129 -16.19 30.57 14.49
C VAL A 129 -14.71 30.64 14.10
N VAL A 130 -14.00 31.59 14.68
CA VAL A 130 -12.56 31.77 14.48
C VAL A 130 -11.81 30.58 15.05
N ARG A 131 -10.94 29.99 14.23
CA ARG A 131 -10.08 28.88 14.59
C ARG A 131 -8.69 29.12 14.04
N HIS A 132 -7.71 29.22 14.94
CA HIS A 132 -6.34 29.55 14.59
C HIS A 132 -5.65 28.40 13.84
N ASP A 133 -5.96 27.16 14.21
CA ASP A 133 -5.51 25.97 13.49
C ASP A 133 -6.01 25.96 12.04
N GLN A 134 -7.27 26.34 11.80
CA GLN A 134 -7.84 26.45 10.46
C GLN A 134 -7.24 27.60 9.64
N TYR A 135 -6.91 28.71 10.29
CA TYR A 135 -6.20 29.84 9.67
C TYR A 135 -4.81 29.42 9.19
N GLU A 136 -4.01 28.83 10.08
CA GLU A 136 -2.66 28.36 9.74
C GLU A 136 -2.68 27.23 8.71
N GLN A 137 -3.65 26.31 8.80
CA GLN A 137 -3.85 25.28 7.79
C GLN A 137 -4.17 25.87 6.41
N SER A 138 -5.08 26.84 6.36
CA SER A 138 -5.47 27.51 5.10
C SER A 138 -4.29 28.25 4.48
N LYS A 139 -3.50 28.94 5.31
CA LYS A 139 -2.28 29.64 4.88
C LYS A 139 -1.24 28.66 4.34
N SER A 140 -0.94 27.62 5.10
CA SER A 140 0.03 26.58 4.72
C SER A 140 -0.38 25.83 3.45
N ALA A 141 -1.68 25.57 3.27
CA ALA A 141 -2.21 24.95 2.05
C ALA A 141 -2.00 25.85 0.83
N LEU A 142 -2.23 27.16 0.97
CA LEU A 142 -1.97 28.13 -0.10
C LEU A 142 -0.48 28.20 -0.46
N GLU A 143 0.40 28.33 0.53
CA GLU A 143 1.86 28.36 0.33
C GLU A 143 2.38 27.06 -0.32
N SER A 144 1.88 25.91 0.13
CA SER A 144 2.26 24.61 -0.43
C SER A 144 1.83 24.48 -1.88
N MET A 145 0.60 24.89 -2.20
CA MET A 145 0.09 24.86 -3.58
C MET A 145 0.87 25.81 -4.50
N LEU A 146 1.25 26.99 -4.03
CA LEU A 146 2.10 27.90 -4.81
C LEU A 146 3.44 27.25 -5.15
N LEU A 147 4.10 26.62 -4.17
CA LEU A 147 5.36 25.91 -4.39
C LEU A 147 5.20 24.71 -5.32
N GLU A 148 4.14 23.93 -5.14
CA GLU A 148 3.80 22.78 -5.99
C GLU A 148 3.62 23.20 -7.45
N ARG A 149 2.95 24.33 -7.67
CA ARG A 149 2.68 24.90 -9.00
C ARG A 149 3.84 25.71 -9.57
N GLY A 150 4.95 25.84 -8.84
CA GLY A 150 6.17 26.47 -9.33
C GLY A 150 6.23 27.99 -9.18
N TYR A 151 5.51 28.58 -8.24
CA TYR A 151 5.60 30.00 -7.86
C TYR A 151 6.65 30.21 -6.78
N PHE A 152 7.93 29.90 -7.05
CA PHE A 152 8.98 29.87 -6.02
C PHE A 152 9.38 31.23 -5.44
N ASP A 153 9.03 32.32 -6.11
CA ASP A 153 9.41 33.68 -5.72
C ASP A 153 8.22 34.47 -5.11
N PHE A 154 7.17 33.77 -4.67
CA PHE A 154 5.99 34.41 -4.08
C PHE A 154 6.35 35.23 -2.84
N LYS A 155 5.61 36.32 -2.61
CA LYS A 155 5.79 37.22 -1.48
C LYS A 155 4.45 37.64 -0.89
N TRP A 156 4.40 37.63 0.44
CA TRP A 156 3.31 38.26 1.18
C TRP A 156 3.50 39.78 1.18
N VAL A 157 2.65 40.49 0.44
CA VAL A 157 2.58 41.96 0.52
C VAL A 157 1.80 42.38 1.76
N LYS A 158 0.74 41.63 2.08
CA LYS A 158 -0.01 41.74 3.34
C LYS A 158 -0.36 40.35 3.85
N ASN A 159 -0.09 40.11 5.13
CA ASN A 159 -0.46 38.89 5.83
C ASN A 159 -0.89 39.27 7.24
N GLU A 160 -2.15 39.69 7.38
CA GLU A 160 -2.68 40.24 8.63
C GLU A 160 -3.90 39.45 9.11
N LEU A 161 -3.91 39.15 10.41
CA LEU A 161 -5.07 38.70 11.16
C LEU A 161 -5.46 39.80 12.16
N LEU A 162 -6.56 40.48 11.88
CA LEU A 162 -7.08 41.58 12.71
C LEU A 162 -8.17 41.05 13.64
N ILE A 163 -7.98 41.25 14.95
CA ILE A 163 -8.89 40.74 15.99
C ILE A 163 -9.56 41.91 16.70
N HIS A 164 -10.86 42.08 16.48
CA HIS A 164 -11.68 43.08 17.15
C HIS A 164 -12.39 42.48 18.37
N LYS A 165 -11.67 42.39 19.49
CA LYS A 165 -12.17 41.79 20.74
C LYS A 165 -13.56 42.32 21.16
N ARG A 166 -13.74 43.65 21.23
CA ARG A 166 -15.01 44.27 21.63
C ARG A 166 -16.19 43.92 20.70
N LYS A 167 -15.94 43.85 19.39
CA LYS A 167 -16.97 43.50 18.40
C LYS A 167 -17.16 41.99 18.25
N ARG A 168 -16.26 41.18 18.82
CA ARG A 168 -16.19 39.72 18.65
C ARG A 168 -16.07 39.30 17.19
N LEU A 169 -15.30 40.07 16.42
CA LEU A 169 -15.08 39.83 14.99
C LEU A 169 -13.58 39.69 14.70
N ALA A 170 -13.25 38.84 13.74
CA ALA A 170 -11.91 38.76 13.16
C ALA A 170 -11.97 38.99 11.64
N LYS A 171 -10.88 39.54 11.10
CA LYS A 171 -10.72 39.82 9.67
C LYS A 171 -9.36 39.32 9.20
N VAL A 172 -9.36 38.64 8.06
CA VAL A 172 -8.14 38.21 7.36
C VAL A 172 -7.90 39.14 6.18
N ASN A 173 -6.68 39.68 6.08
CA ASN A 173 -6.21 40.40 4.90
C ASN A 173 -4.94 39.74 4.38
N TRP A 174 -5.10 38.94 3.34
CA TRP A 174 -4.05 38.27 2.61
C TRP A 174 -3.92 38.93 1.25
N HIS A 175 -2.77 39.55 1.00
CA HIS A 175 -2.39 40.01 -0.32
C HIS A 175 -1.05 39.39 -0.67
N LEU A 176 -1.07 38.59 -1.73
CA LEU A 176 0.05 37.79 -2.16
C LEU A 176 0.43 38.17 -3.59
N ASP A 177 1.70 38.46 -3.81
CA ASP A 177 2.29 38.51 -5.14
C ASP A 177 2.93 37.16 -5.42
N SER A 178 2.39 36.41 -6.39
CA SER A 178 2.95 35.09 -6.73
C SER A 178 4.27 35.16 -7.49
N GLY A 179 4.60 36.31 -8.08
CA GLY A 179 5.59 36.38 -9.14
C GLY A 179 5.20 35.52 -10.35
N PRO A 180 6.17 35.25 -11.25
CA PRO A 180 5.94 34.42 -12.43
C PRO A 180 5.86 32.94 -12.09
N ARG A 181 5.08 32.19 -12.88
CA ARG A 181 5.09 30.72 -12.79
C ARG A 181 6.32 30.17 -13.53
N TYR A 182 7.15 29.40 -12.85
CA TYR A 182 8.29 28.74 -13.49
C TYR A 182 7.83 27.64 -14.45
N ARG A 183 8.67 27.38 -15.45
CA ARG A 183 8.49 26.35 -16.47
C ARG A 183 9.65 25.36 -16.43
N PHE A 184 9.41 24.12 -16.85
CA PHE A 184 10.45 23.11 -16.90
C PHE A 184 11.59 23.52 -17.85
N GLY A 185 12.81 23.52 -17.34
CA GLY A 185 14.02 23.80 -18.09
C GLY A 185 14.65 22.53 -18.67
N LYS A 186 15.95 22.61 -19.00
CA LYS A 186 16.71 21.47 -19.52
C LYS A 186 16.81 20.36 -18.46
N LEU A 187 16.56 19.12 -18.88
CA LEU A 187 16.82 17.92 -18.08
C LEU A 187 18.27 17.48 -18.27
N THR A 188 18.99 17.28 -17.18
CA THR A 188 20.39 16.84 -17.18
C THR A 188 20.57 15.58 -16.32
N ILE A 189 21.38 14.64 -16.83
CA ILE A 189 21.70 13.39 -16.15
C ILE A 189 23.12 13.52 -15.61
N SER A 190 23.31 13.31 -14.31
CA SER A 190 24.58 13.64 -13.65
C SER A 190 25.71 12.65 -13.91
N LYS A 191 25.36 11.40 -14.20
CA LYS A 191 26.30 10.31 -14.45
C LYS A 191 25.90 9.57 -15.72
N HIS A 192 26.89 9.10 -16.46
CA HIS A 192 26.63 8.22 -17.59
C HIS A 192 25.94 6.93 -17.09
N THR A 193 24.88 6.53 -17.79
CA THR A 193 24.17 5.27 -17.57
C THR A 193 23.71 4.69 -18.91
N GLN A 194 23.66 3.37 -19.02
CA GLN A 194 23.23 2.69 -20.25
C GLN A 194 21.75 2.95 -20.56
N ALA A 195 20.91 3.24 -19.56
CA ALA A 195 19.50 3.56 -19.78
C ALA A 195 19.20 5.07 -19.88
N SER A 196 20.16 5.88 -20.34
CA SER A 196 19.95 7.33 -20.50
C SER A 196 18.76 7.66 -21.41
N GLN A 197 18.50 6.83 -22.43
CA GLN A 197 17.33 6.96 -23.31
C GLN A 197 16.01 6.89 -22.50
N TYR A 198 15.90 5.95 -21.56
CA TYR A 198 14.66 5.74 -20.81
C TYR A 198 14.46 6.78 -19.71
N ILE A 199 15.54 7.37 -19.22
CA ILE A 199 15.44 8.55 -18.36
C ILE A 199 14.70 9.65 -19.13
N GLN A 200 15.08 9.91 -20.38
CA GLN A 200 14.42 10.93 -21.18
C GLN A 200 12.99 10.56 -21.58
N SER A 201 12.73 9.31 -21.98
CA SER A 201 11.40 8.89 -22.46
C SER A 201 10.35 8.81 -21.35
N LEU A 202 10.76 8.57 -20.10
CA LEU A 202 9.85 8.48 -18.95
C LEU A 202 9.43 9.84 -18.39
N ALA A 203 10.05 10.95 -18.83
CA ALA A 203 9.67 12.28 -18.39
C ALA A 203 8.26 12.63 -18.89
N THR A 204 7.31 12.82 -17.97
CA THR A 204 5.91 13.18 -18.28
C THR A 204 5.73 14.69 -18.52
N PHE A 205 6.82 15.44 -18.55
CA PHE A 205 6.85 16.89 -18.76
C PHE A 205 7.79 17.25 -19.89
N ASN A 206 7.45 18.32 -20.59
CA ASN A 206 8.23 18.84 -21.71
C ASN A 206 8.97 20.12 -21.33
N TYR A 207 10.07 20.40 -22.03
CA TYR A 207 10.74 21.71 -21.94
C TYR A 207 9.73 22.85 -22.17
N ASN A 208 9.82 23.90 -21.36
CA ASN A 208 8.96 25.08 -21.39
C ASN A 208 7.49 24.82 -21.01
N ALA A 209 7.11 23.61 -20.56
CA ALA A 209 5.80 23.39 -19.95
C ALA A 209 5.75 24.02 -18.55
N ALA A 210 4.55 24.39 -18.07
CA ALA A 210 4.37 24.93 -16.72
C ALA A 210 4.86 23.94 -15.66
N PHE A 211 5.63 24.43 -14.68
CA PHE A 211 6.17 23.57 -13.63
C PHE A 211 5.04 23.01 -12.76
N ASP A 212 5.16 21.74 -12.40
CA ASP A 212 4.30 21.07 -11.43
C ASP A 212 5.11 19.99 -10.70
N SER A 213 5.25 20.10 -9.38
CA SER A 213 6.06 19.16 -8.62
C SER A 213 5.48 17.74 -8.61
N ALA A 214 4.16 17.58 -8.81
CA ALA A 214 3.54 16.27 -8.90
C ALA A 214 4.12 15.47 -10.08
N LEU A 215 4.36 16.13 -11.23
CA LEU A 215 4.98 15.49 -12.40
C LEU A 215 6.42 15.03 -12.10
N LEU A 216 7.18 15.74 -11.27
CA LEU A 216 8.51 15.29 -10.84
C LEU A 216 8.44 14.10 -9.89
N SER A 217 7.45 14.06 -9.00
CA SER A 217 7.22 12.93 -8.10
C SER A 217 6.85 11.68 -8.89
N ASP A 218 5.91 11.79 -9.84
CA ASP A 218 5.50 10.69 -10.72
C ASP A 218 6.68 10.18 -11.55
N TYR A 219 7.45 11.10 -12.13
CA TYR A 219 8.65 10.75 -12.88
C TYR A 219 9.72 10.06 -12.01
N THR A 220 9.93 10.54 -10.77
CA THR A 220 10.84 9.88 -9.81
C THR A 220 10.38 8.47 -9.49
N LEU A 221 9.07 8.27 -9.26
CA LEU A 221 8.50 6.95 -9.02
C LEU A 221 8.66 6.03 -10.25
N ALA A 222 8.41 6.54 -11.45
CA ALA A 222 8.57 5.79 -12.69
C ALA A 222 10.02 5.35 -12.92
N LEU A 223 11.01 6.22 -12.64
CA LEU A 223 12.43 5.86 -12.71
C LEU A 223 12.81 4.80 -11.67
N ASN A 224 12.33 4.91 -10.42
CA ASN A 224 12.62 3.92 -9.38
C ASN A 224 11.91 2.58 -9.61
N ALA A 225 10.82 2.55 -10.36
CA ALA A 225 10.13 1.33 -10.76
C ALA A 225 10.89 0.52 -11.83
N THR A 226 11.83 1.17 -12.54
CA THR A 226 12.56 0.51 -13.62
C THR A 226 13.41 -0.66 -13.12
N PRO A 227 13.66 -1.66 -13.98
CA PRO A 227 14.60 -2.73 -13.63
C PRO A 227 16.04 -2.22 -13.48
N TYR A 228 16.31 -1.00 -13.93
CA TYR A 228 17.62 -0.38 -14.17
C TYR A 228 18.29 0.22 -12.94
N PHE A 229 17.55 0.98 -12.15
CA PHE A 229 18.14 1.81 -11.10
C PHE A 229 17.87 1.23 -9.71
N ARG A 230 18.90 1.21 -8.86
CA ARG A 230 18.77 0.95 -7.43
C ARG A 230 18.10 2.13 -6.74
N SER A 231 18.42 3.34 -7.19
CA SER A 231 17.74 4.55 -6.78
C SER A 231 17.83 5.60 -7.89
N ALA A 232 16.76 6.36 -8.05
CA ALA A 232 16.68 7.53 -8.90
C ALA A 232 16.14 8.70 -8.10
N LYS A 233 16.74 9.87 -8.29
CA LYS A 233 16.37 11.10 -7.60
C LYS A 233 16.30 12.22 -8.62
N VAL A 234 15.20 12.97 -8.60
CA VAL A 234 14.97 14.08 -9.50
C VAL A 234 14.79 15.34 -8.68
N TYR A 235 15.58 16.37 -8.98
CA TYR A 235 15.54 17.62 -8.25
C TYR A 235 15.48 18.83 -9.19
N PRO A 236 14.61 19.82 -8.90
CA PRO A 236 14.68 21.11 -9.56
C PRO A 236 15.84 21.94 -9.00
N LEU A 237 16.62 22.57 -9.88
CA LEU A 237 17.76 23.40 -9.50
C LEU A 237 17.36 24.87 -9.33
N LEU A 238 16.75 25.21 -8.19
CA LEU A 238 16.23 26.57 -7.91
C LEU A 238 17.31 27.66 -8.01
N LYS A 239 18.57 27.36 -7.68
CA LYS A 239 19.67 28.34 -7.77
C LYS A 239 20.08 28.65 -9.21
N ASP A 240 19.82 27.72 -10.13
CA ASP A 240 20.23 27.80 -11.54
C ASP A 240 19.07 28.25 -12.44
N ARG A 241 17.97 28.71 -11.84
CA ARG A 241 16.79 29.18 -12.56
C ARG A 241 17.11 30.47 -13.33
N GLN A 242 16.74 30.51 -14.61
CA GLN A 242 16.99 31.66 -15.49
C GLN A 242 15.81 31.87 -16.43
N ASN A 243 15.40 33.12 -16.64
CA ASN A 243 14.32 33.49 -17.57
C ASN A 243 13.00 32.72 -17.36
N GLY A 244 12.66 32.43 -16.10
CA GLY A 244 11.46 31.65 -15.73
C GLY A 244 11.55 30.15 -16.06
N LEU A 245 12.72 29.65 -16.46
CA LEU A 245 12.98 28.23 -16.68
C LEU A 245 13.74 27.64 -15.50
N LEU A 246 13.36 26.42 -15.11
CA LEU A 246 13.94 25.70 -13.98
C LEU A 246 14.62 24.41 -14.45
N PRO A 247 15.97 24.37 -14.48
CA PRO A 247 16.70 23.17 -14.85
C PRO A 247 16.37 22.00 -13.92
N ILE A 248 16.26 20.80 -14.49
CA ILE A 248 15.95 19.56 -13.77
C ILE A 248 17.17 18.64 -13.81
N LYS A 249 17.60 18.18 -12.65
CA LYS A 249 18.73 17.26 -12.51
C LYS A 249 18.25 15.88 -12.09
N VAL A 250 18.75 14.86 -12.77
CA VAL A 250 18.48 13.44 -12.49
C VAL A 250 19.76 12.77 -12.02
N ASP A 251 19.73 12.31 -10.76
CA ASP A 251 20.77 11.49 -10.15
C ASP A 251 20.29 10.04 -10.10
N VAL A 252 20.98 9.16 -10.82
CA VAL A 252 20.71 7.72 -10.80
C VAL A 252 21.87 6.93 -10.20
N LEU A 253 21.52 5.83 -9.56
CA LEU A 253 22.42 4.78 -9.14
C LEU A 253 21.99 3.49 -9.83
N ASP A 254 22.80 3.02 -10.77
CA ASP A 254 22.56 1.80 -11.53
C ASP A 254 22.52 0.57 -10.60
N LYS A 255 21.66 -0.40 -10.93
CA LYS A 255 21.73 -1.74 -10.34
C LYS A 255 23.00 -2.45 -10.81
N PRO A 256 23.55 -3.37 -10.00
CA PRO A 256 24.69 -4.17 -10.43
C PRO A 256 24.36 -4.97 -11.70
N ALA A 257 25.37 -5.19 -12.54
CA ALA A 257 25.21 -5.90 -13.82
C ALA A 257 24.61 -7.31 -13.66
N ASN A 258 24.82 -7.95 -12.51
CA ASN A 258 24.16 -9.18 -12.12
C ASN A 258 23.69 -9.05 -10.67
N SER A 259 22.44 -9.38 -10.41
CA SER A 259 21.90 -9.53 -9.06
C SER A 259 21.33 -10.93 -8.87
N PHE A 260 21.55 -11.50 -7.69
CA PHE A 260 21.05 -12.80 -7.29
C PHE A 260 20.17 -12.64 -6.06
N GLU A 261 18.93 -13.11 -6.13
CA GLU A 261 18.00 -13.14 -5.00
C GLU A 261 17.72 -14.59 -4.66
N VAL A 262 17.92 -14.95 -3.38
CA VAL A 262 17.67 -16.29 -2.87
C VAL A 262 16.45 -16.24 -1.95
N GLY A 263 15.52 -17.16 -2.14
CA GLY A 263 14.34 -17.33 -1.31
C GLY A 263 14.22 -18.76 -0.82
N GLY A 264 13.66 -18.93 0.38
CA GLY A 264 13.34 -20.23 0.95
C GLY A 264 11.93 -20.23 1.54
N GLY A 265 11.31 -21.39 1.60
CA GLY A 265 10.01 -21.54 2.24
C GLY A 265 9.62 -23.00 2.40
N TYR A 266 8.43 -23.21 2.94
CA TYR A 266 7.83 -24.52 3.12
C TYR A 266 6.34 -24.44 2.90
N SER A 267 5.75 -25.49 2.35
CA SER A 267 4.30 -25.68 2.34
C SER A 267 3.95 -27.14 2.53
N THR A 268 2.83 -27.43 3.16
CA THR A 268 2.30 -28.80 3.26
C THR A 268 1.92 -29.42 1.92
N ASP A 269 1.70 -28.60 0.90
CA ASP A 269 1.33 -29.06 -0.44
C ASP A 269 2.53 -29.34 -1.35
N LEU A 270 3.62 -28.55 -1.27
CA LEU A 270 4.80 -28.68 -2.13
C LEU A 270 6.09 -29.10 -1.40
N GLY A 271 6.06 -29.17 -0.07
CA GLY A 271 7.23 -29.46 0.76
C GLY A 271 8.16 -28.25 0.94
N ALA A 272 9.42 -28.53 1.30
CA ALA A 272 10.47 -27.52 1.33
C ALA A 272 10.70 -26.95 -0.07
N LYS A 273 10.89 -25.63 -0.18
CA LYS A 273 11.11 -24.92 -1.44
C LYS A 273 12.26 -23.93 -1.34
N GLY A 274 13.09 -23.89 -2.37
CA GLY A 274 14.14 -22.90 -2.59
C GLY A 274 13.94 -22.20 -3.93
N ARG A 275 14.31 -20.92 -3.99
CA ARG A 275 14.27 -20.10 -5.21
C ARG A 275 15.59 -19.36 -5.38
N LEU A 276 16.09 -19.33 -6.60
CA LEU A 276 17.17 -18.46 -7.05
C LEU A 276 16.66 -17.64 -8.23
N LYS A 277 16.68 -16.31 -8.09
CA LYS A 277 16.43 -15.37 -9.20
C LYS A 277 17.75 -14.71 -9.57
N TRP A 278 18.12 -14.78 -10.84
CA TRP A 278 19.21 -14.03 -11.43
C TRP A 278 18.63 -12.92 -12.31
N SER A 279 18.97 -11.66 -12.03
CA SER A 279 18.56 -10.53 -12.87
C SER A 279 19.78 -9.85 -13.47
N ARG A 280 19.67 -9.54 -14.75
CA ARG A 280 20.64 -8.75 -15.51
C ARG A 280 19.91 -7.55 -16.11
N PRO A 281 19.98 -6.37 -15.47
CA PRO A 281 19.19 -5.20 -15.86
C PRO A 281 19.59 -4.61 -17.23
N TRP A 282 20.74 -5.01 -17.78
CA TRP A 282 21.22 -4.57 -19.09
C TRP A 282 21.99 -5.69 -19.80
N ILE A 283 21.57 -5.97 -21.02
CA ILE A 283 22.24 -6.87 -21.96
C ILE A 283 22.71 -6.09 -23.19
N THR A 284 21.94 -5.07 -23.58
CA THR A 284 22.20 -4.20 -24.73
C THR A 284 22.14 -2.75 -24.29
N GLU A 285 22.71 -1.85 -25.09
CA GLU A 285 22.63 -0.40 -24.88
C GLU A 285 21.18 0.12 -24.97
N ASN A 286 20.30 -0.60 -25.67
CA ASN A 286 18.87 -0.30 -25.76
C ASN A 286 18.09 -0.75 -24.51
N GLY A 287 18.77 -1.09 -23.41
CA GLY A 287 18.15 -1.47 -22.13
C GLY A 287 17.37 -2.78 -22.14
N HIS A 288 17.67 -3.70 -23.05
CA HIS A 288 17.12 -5.05 -22.94
C HIS A 288 17.63 -5.69 -21.64
N PHE A 289 16.77 -6.44 -20.94
CA PHE A 289 17.12 -7.04 -19.66
C PHE A 289 16.67 -8.51 -19.60
N PHE A 290 17.36 -9.28 -18.77
CA PHE A 290 17.14 -10.72 -18.64
C PHE A 290 16.89 -11.08 -17.19
N GLU A 291 15.97 -12.02 -16.99
CA GLU A 291 15.72 -12.64 -15.70
C GLU A 291 15.71 -14.16 -15.86
N GLY A 292 16.51 -14.85 -15.04
CA GLY A 292 16.45 -16.29 -14.86
C GLY A 292 15.85 -16.61 -13.50
N ASN A 293 14.96 -17.58 -13.40
CA ASN A 293 14.41 -18.06 -12.13
C ASN A 293 14.50 -19.58 -12.07
N LEU A 294 15.07 -20.09 -10.98
CA LEU A 294 15.07 -21.50 -10.61
C LEU A 294 14.27 -21.63 -9.32
N SER A 295 13.22 -22.44 -9.32
CA SER A 295 12.42 -22.77 -8.14
C SER A 295 12.38 -24.28 -7.97
N VAL A 296 12.89 -24.78 -6.85
CA VAL A 296 12.99 -26.21 -6.56
C VAL A 296 12.20 -26.47 -5.29
N SER A 297 11.26 -27.41 -5.36
CA SER A 297 10.52 -27.96 -4.23
C SER A 297 10.49 -29.48 -4.30
N GLU A 298 10.06 -30.15 -3.24
CA GLU A 298 9.98 -31.63 -3.20
C GLU A 298 9.15 -32.19 -4.36
N ARG A 299 8.03 -31.54 -4.70
CA ARG A 299 7.06 -32.02 -5.70
C ARG A 299 7.08 -31.28 -7.03
N ARG A 300 7.81 -30.18 -7.13
CA ARG A 300 7.88 -29.36 -8.34
C ARG A 300 9.23 -28.69 -8.49
N GLN A 301 9.82 -28.81 -9.68
CA GLN A 301 11.02 -28.08 -10.07
C GLN A 301 10.72 -27.26 -11.33
N ASP A 302 11.16 -26.01 -11.36
CA ASP A 302 10.81 -25.03 -12.39
C ASP A 302 12.03 -24.17 -12.69
N ILE A 303 12.43 -24.12 -13.96
CA ILE A 303 13.45 -23.18 -14.45
C ILE A 303 12.85 -22.36 -15.57
N THR A 304 12.98 -21.03 -15.47
CA THR A 304 12.50 -20.08 -16.47
C THR A 304 13.57 -19.07 -16.81
N GLY A 305 13.61 -18.67 -18.08
CA GLY A 305 14.41 -17.56 -18.58
C GLY A 305 13.52 -16.58 -19.33
N SER A 306 13.73 -15.29 -19.12
CA SER A 306 12.91 -14.22 -19.69
C SER A 306 13.80 -13.13 -20.25
N TYR A 307 13.78 -12.94 -21.57
CA TYR A 307 14.43 -11.82 -22.25
C TYR A 307 13.38 -10.74 -22.54
N THR A 308 13.58 -9.53 -22.01
CA THR A 308 12.63 -8.43 -22.15
C THR A 308 13.22 -7.29 -22.99
N ILE A 309 12.43 -6.83 -23.95
CA ILE A 309 12.73 -5.73 -24.87
C ILE A 309 11.74 -4.60 -24.55
N PRO A 310 12.20 -3.51 -23.91
CA PRO A 310 11.37 -2.34 -23.72
C PRO A 310 10.99 -1.67 -25.05
N VAL A 311 9.82 -1.03 -25.07
CA VAL A 311 9.36 -0.22 -26.21
C VAL A 311 9.47 1.27 -25.86
N ALA A 312 8.45 1.87 -25.21
CA ALA A 312 8.50 3.25 -24.77
C ALA A 312 8.77 3.39 -23.25
N ASP A 313 8.07 2.59 -22.45
CA ASP A 313 8.18 2.54 -20.99
C ASP A 313 8.70 1.16 -20.54
N PRO A 314 9.93 1.07 -19.99
CA PRO A 314 10.51 -0.20 -19.55
C PRO A 314 9.78 -0.85 -18.36
N ASN A 315 8.90 -0.13 -17.67
CA ASN A 315 8.14 -0.65 -16.53
C ASN A 315 6.96 -1.49 -16.96
N ASN A 316 6.31 -1.12 -18.05
CA ASN A 316 5.02 -1.70 -18.39
C ASN A 316 4.82 -1.94 -19.88
N ASP A 317 5.60 -1.33 -20.77
CA ASP A 317 5.43 -1.35 -22.22
C ASP A 317 6.57 -2.14 -22.90
N VAL A 318 6.43 -3.46 -22.95
CA VAL A 318 7.52 -4.37 -23.31
C VAL A 318 7.09 -5.53 -24.21
N TRP A 319 8.03 -6.01 -25.04
CA TRP A 319 8.02 -7.37 -25.58
C TRP A 319 8.84 -8.29 -24.69
N ARG A 320 8.45 -9.56 -24.60
CA ARG A 320 9.18 -10.56 -23.81
C ARG A 320 9.15 -11.92 -24.48
N VAL A 321 10.31 -12.58 -24.49
CA VAL A 321 10.46 -13.99 -24.85
C VAL A 321 10.75 -14.76 -23.57
N LEU A 322 9.87 -15.69 -23.23
CA LEU A 322 10.01 -16.56 -22.07
C LEU A 322 10.26 -17.99 -22.54
N GLY A 323 11.20 -18.67 -21.89
CA GLY A 323 11.39 -20.11 -22.01
C GLY A 323 11.30 -20.75 -20.63
N GLY A 324 10.67 -21.91 -20.53
CA GLY A 324 10.48 -22.60 -19.26
C GLY A 324 10.58 -24.11 -19.38
N TYR A 325 11.09 -24.73 -18.33
CA TYR A 325 11.04 -26.18 -18.13
C TYR A 325 10.55 -26.48 -16.71
N GLN A 326 9.55 -27.35 -16.61
CA GLN A 326 8.90 -27.69 -15.35
C GLN A 326 8.79 -29.21 -15.23
N ILE A 327 9.15 -29.73 -14.06
CA ILE A 327 8.93 -31.11 -13.65
C ILE A 327 7.94 -31.07 -12.48
N ASN A 328 6.89 -31.88 -12.53
CA ASN A 328 6.01 -32.12 -11.40
C ASN A 328 5.98 -33.61 -11.07
N ASP A 329 6.05 -33.89 -9.78
CA ASP A 329 5.87 -35.20 -9.17
C ASP A 329 4.70 -35.08 -8.18
N ASP A 330 3.50 -35.45 -8.64
CA ASP A 330 2.29 -35.46 -7.83
C ASP A 330 2.03 -36.86 -7.28
N VAL A 331 2.86 -37.28 -6.32
CA VAL A 331 2.77 -38.55 -5.59
C VAL A 331 1.34 -38.85 -5.08
N GLN A 332 0.55 -37.82 -4.73
CA GLN A 332 -0.79 -38.03 -4.18
C GLN A 332 -1.80 -38.48 -5.23
N GLN A 333 -1.60 -38.08 -6.49
CA GLN A 333 -2.45 -38.47 -7.61
C GLN A 333 -1.79 -39.53 -8.51
N GLY A 334 -0.53 -39.88 -8.26
CA GLY A 334 0.25 -40.82 -9.07
C GLY A 334 0.57 -40.25 -10.46
N ILE A 335 0.88 -38.95 -10.53
CA ILE A 335 1.02 -38.23 -11.80
C ILE A 335 2.36 -37.52 -11.87
N ASP A 336 3.16 -37.91 -12.86
CA ASP A 336 4.42 -37.26 -13.19
C ASP A 336 4.27 -36.49 -14.50
N SER A 337 4.73 -35.24 -14.53
CA SER A 337 4.68 -34.43 -15.75
C SER A 337 5.98 -33.67 -16.00
N LYS A 338 6.39 -33.62 -17.26
CA LYS A 338 7.52 -32.83 -17.75
C LYS A 338 7.02 -31.91 -18.85
N ILE A 339 7.18 -30.61 -18.62
CA ILE A 339 6.62 -29.56 -19.47
C ILE A 339 7.77 -28.66 -19.92
N TRP A 340 7.89 -28.43 -21.22
CA TRP A 340 8.70 -27.32 -21.74
C TRP A 340 7.82 -26.36 -22.51
N ASN A 341 8.11 -25.07 -22.41
CA ASN A 341 7.37 -24.05 -23.15
C ASN A 341 8.27 -22.91 -23.61
N VAL A 342 7.85 -22.27 -24.70
CA VAL A 342 8.40 -21.02 -25.21
C VAL A 342 7.24 -20.08 -25.51
N GLN A 343 7.30 -18.86 -25.01
CA GLN A 343 6.24 -17.86 -25.12
C GLN A 343 6.81 -16.53 -25.61
N LEU A 344 6.23 -16.00 -26.69
CA LEU A 344 6.40 -14.61 -27.09
C LEU A 344 5.19 -13.83 -26.57
N GLN A 345 5.42 -12.73 -25.86
CA GLN A 345 4.36 -11.87 -25.36
C GLN A 345 4.64 -10.38 -25.53
N ARG A 346 3.56 -9.63 -25.73
CA ARG A 346 3.50 -8.17 -25.67
C ARG A 346 2.74 -7.77 -24.41
N GLN A 347 3.31 -6.92 -23.58
CA GLN A 347 2.70 -6.42 -22.35
C GLN A 347 2.70 -4.89 -22.34
N TRP A 348 1.57 -4.26 -22.00
CA TRP A 348 1.43 -2.80 -21.90
C TRP A 348 0.39 -2.40 -20.86
N LEU A 349 0.55 -1.20 -20.30
CA LEU A 349 -0.43 -0.59 -19.40
C LEU A 349 -1.54 0.09 -20.22
N THR A 350 -2.77 0.00 -19.75
CA THR A 350 -3.92 0.75 -20.26
C THR A 350 -4.18 1.99 -19.41
N ASP A 351 -4.95 2.95 -19.92
CA ASP A 351 -5.30 4.20 -19.21
C ASP A 351 -5.96 3.94 -17.83
N ASP A 352 -6.72 2.85 -17.73
CA ASP A 352 -7.36 2.40 -16.48
C ASP A 352 -6.43 1.60 -15.55
N ASN A 353 -5.12 1.62 -15.78
CA ASN A 353 -4.11 0.88 -15.01
C ASN A 353 -4.30 -0.65 -15.00
N TRP A 354 -4.84 -1.22 -16.10
CA TRP A 354 -4.75 -2.66 -16.34
C TRP A 354 -3.48 -2.98 -17.12
N VAL A 355 -2.75 -4.01 -16.68
CA VAL A 355 -1.67 -4.63 -17.45
C VAL A 355 -2.32 -5.60 -18.43
N ARG A 356 -2.23 -5.29 -19.72
CA ARG A 356 -2.72 -6.14 -20.81
C ARG A 356 -1.55 -6.93 -21.39
N THR A 357 -1.72 -8.25 -21.51
CA THR A 357 -0.71 -9.15 -22.08
C THR A 357 -1.33 -9.95 -23.21
N ALA A 358 -0.83 -9.79 -24.43
CA ALA A 358 -1.14 -10.65 -25.57
C ALA A 358 0.06 -11.57 -25.82
N PHE A 359 -0.17 -12.86 -26.04
CA PHE A 359 0.91 -13.83 -26.17
C PHE A 359 0.59 -14.97 -27.12
N VAL A 360 1.63 -15.64 -27.58
CA VAL A 360 1.57 -16.94 -28.24
C VAL A 360 2.56 -17.86 -27.52
N LYS A 361 2.07 -18.99 -27.02
CA LYS A 361 2.84 -19.97 -26.28
C LYS A 361 2.87 -21.29 -27.05
N ARG A 362 4.05 -21.85 -27.26
CA ARG A 362 4.23 -23.25 -27.63
C ARG A 362 4.59 -24.04 -26.39
N GLU A 363 3.90 -25.15 -26.16
CA GLU A 363 4.07 -25.98 -24.98
C GLU A 363 4.02 -27.47 -25.36
N HIS A 364 4.91 -28.25 -24.75
CA HIS A 364 4.90 -29.69 -24.84
C HIS A 364 4.82 -30.25 -23.44
N GLU A 365 3.90 -31.18 -23.22
CA GLU A 365 3.77 -31.92 -21.97
C GLU A 365 3.89 -33.42 -22.24
N THR A 366 4.76 -34.08 -21.48
CA THR A 366 4.74 -35.53 -21.30
C THR A 366 4.22 -35.82 -19.90
N THR A 367 3.13 -36.56 -19.80
CA THR A 367 2.53 -37.01 -18.53
C THR A 367 2.61 -38.52 -18.41
N GLU A 368 2.92 -39.02 -17.23
CA GLU A 368 2.87 -40.43 -16.87
C GLU A 368 1.89 -40.61 -15.71
N GLN A 369 0.93 -41.53 -15.86
CA GLN A 369 -0.06 -41.84 -14.84
C GLN A 369 -0.41 -43.33 -14.92
N ASP A 370 -0.31 -44.04 -13.81
CA ASP A 370 -0.56 -45.49 -13.72
C ASP A 370 0.21 -46.33 -14.77
N GLY A 371 1.43 -45.91 -15.11
CA GLY A 371 2.29 -46.57 -16.11
C GLY A 371 1.94 -46.25 -17.58
N GLU A 372 0.90 -45.46 -17.82
CA GLU A 372 0.54 -44.96 -19.14
C GLU A 372 1.21 -43.61 -19.42
N ARG A 373 1.77 -43.43 -20.61
CA ARG A 373 2.47 -42.21 -21.02
C ARG A 373 1.71 -41.46 -22.09
N PHE A 374 1.34 -40.22 -21.79
CA PHE A 374 0.64 -39.30 -22.67
C PHE A 374 1.59 -38.19 -23.12
N LYS A 375 1.47 -37.78 -24.38
CA LYS A 375 2.21 -36.64 -24.93
C LYS A 375 1.23 -35.68 -25.57
N SER A 376 1.45 -34.39 -25.34
CA SER A 376 0.65 -33.33 -25.94
C SER A 376 1.55 -32.20 -26.39
N GLU A 377 1.20 -31.60 -27.53
CA GLU A 377 1.79 -30.40 -28.09
C GLU A 377 0.70 -29.36 -28.20
N MET A 378 0.97 -28.12 -27.84
CA MET A 378 0.01 -27.04 -27.89
C MET A 378 0.65 -25.78 -28.46
N LEU A 379 -0.05 -25.14 -29.40
CA LEU A 379 0.19 -23.76 -29.80
C LEU A 379 -1.00 -22.92 -29.35
N VAL A 380 -0.75 -22.05 -28.37
CA VAL A 380 -1.78 -21.34 -27.60
C VAL A 380 -1.58 -19.83 -27.72
N PRO A 381 -2.24 -19.16 -28.67
CA PRO A 381 -2.48 -17.73 -28.57
C PRO A 381 -3.40 -17.42 -27.37
N GLY A 382 -3.13 -16.31 -26.68
CA GLY A 382 -3.93 -15.87 -25.56
C GLY A 382 -3.81 -14.39 -25.26
N ILE A 383 -4.76 -13.90 -24.46
CA ILE A 383 -4.78 -12.53 -23.96
C ILE A 383 -5.18 -12.53 -22.48
N SER A 384 -4.55 -11.66 -21.70
CA SER A 384 -4.91 -11.45 -20.29
C SER A 384 -4.93 -9.98 -19.89
N TYR A 385 -5.73 -9.70 -18.88
CA TYR A 385 -5.90 -8.39 -18.26
C TYR A 385 -5.72 -8.57 -16.75
N ALA A 386 -4.69 -7.92 -16.20
CA ALA A 386 -4.38 -7.96 -14.78
C ALA A 386 -4.44 -6.57 -14.17
N LYS A 387 -5.00 -6.45 -12.96
CA LYS A 387 -4.97 -5.22 -12.17
C LYS A 387 -4.72 -5.56 -10.70
N LYS A 388 -3.64 -5.01 -10.15
CA LYS A 388 -3.22 -5.20 -8.76
C LYS A 388 -3.05 -3.85 -8.10
N GLN A 389 -3.73 -3.68 -6.96
CA GLN A 389 -3.69 -2.47 -6.16
C GLN A 389 -3.49 -2.89 -4.71
N ASN A 390 -2.57 -2.27 -3.99
CA ASN A 390 -2.35 -2.56 -2.57
C ASN A 390 -1.94 -1.31 -1.78
N LYS A 391 -2.10 -1.38 -0.45
CA LYS A 391 -1.60 -0.41 0.51
C LYS A 391 -1.05 -1.15 1.73
N GLY A 392 0.11 -0.74 2.24
CA GLY A 392 0.70 -1.27 3.49
C GLY A 392 1.97 -2.13 3.34
N GLY A 393 2.70 -2.05 2.23
CA GLY A 393 4.01 -2.72 2.09
C GLY A 393 3.91 -4.25 2.12
N ALA A 394 4.82 -4.91 2.85
CA ALA A 394 4.91 -6.37 2.94
C ALA A 394 3.70 -7.02 3.63
N THR A 395 3.02 -6.29 4.51
CA THR A 395 1.81 -6.72 5.22
C THR A 395 0.66 -5.76 4.88
N PRO A 396 0.10 -5.87 3.66
CA PRO A 396 -0.91 -4.93 3.22
C PRO A 396 -2.14 -4.96 4.14
N TYR A 397 -2.82 -3.82 4.26
CA TYR A 397 -4.09 -3.67 4.98
C TYR A 397 -5.27 -3.47 4.02
N TRP A 398 -4.97 -3.14 2.76
CA TRP A 398 -5.95 -3.05 1.69
C TRP A 398 -5.33 -3.60 0.41
N ALA A 399 -6.05 -4.46 -0.31
CA ALA A 399 -5.64 -4.92 -1.63
C ALA A 399 -6.83 -5.31 -2.52
N ASN A 400 -6.64 -5.21 -3.84
CA ASN A 400 -7.55 -5.66 -4.88
C ASN A 400 -6.72 -6.23 -6.02
N GLU A 401 -6.91 -7.51 -6.31
CA GLU A 401 -6.21 -8.22 -7.39
C GLU A 401 -7.23 -8.86 -8.31
N ARG A 402 -7.06 -8.65 -9.61
CA ARG A 402 -7.95 -9.16 -10.65
C ARG A 402 -7.12 -9.67 -11.81
N LEU A 403 -7.47 -10.84 -12.32
CA LEU A 403 -6.92 -11.42 -13.54
C LEU A 403 -8.07 -11.99 -14.37
N ILE A 404 -8.13 -11.60 -15.63
CA ILE A 404 -9.00 -12.23 -16.64
C ILE A 404 -8.08 -12.75 -17.74
N SER A 405 -8.24 -14.00 -18.16
CA SER A 405 -7.48 -14.54 -19.28
C SER A 405 -8.34 -15.39 -20.21
N LEU A 406 -7.97 -15.35 -21.48
CA LEU A 406 -8.54 -16.15 -22.55
C LEU A 406 -7.39 -16.78 -23.35
N GLU A 407 -7.45 -18.09 -23.53
CA GLU A 407 -6.49 -18.90 -24.28
C GLU A 407 -7.27 -19.72 -25.30
N VAL A 408 -6.77 -19.83 -26.52
CA VAL A 408 -7.37 -20.66 -27.57
C VAL A 408 -6.31 -21.54 -28.21
N ALA A 409 -6.70 -22.72 -28.66
CA ALA A 409 -5.83 -23.61 -29.42
C ALA A 409 -6.67 -24.32 -30.50
N SER A 410 -6.01 -24.72 -31.59
CA SER A 410 -6.66 -25.47 -32.67
C SER A 410 -5.79 -26.66 -33.10
N ASP A 411 -6.44 -27.82 -33.20
CA ASP A 411 -5.87 -29.07 -33.75
C ASP A 411 -5.60 -29.01 -35.26
N SER A 412 -6.13 -28.02 -35.96
CA SER A 412 -5.83 -27.76 -37.38
C SER A 412 -4.43 -27.16 -37.60
N LEU A 413 -3.74 -26.80 -36.51
CA LEU A 413 -2.37 -26.27 -36.54
C LEU A 413 -1.40 -27.29 -35.92
N VAL A 414 -0.72 -26.92 -34.83
CA VAL A 414 0.29 -27.74 -34.14
C VAL A 414 -0.30 -28.44 -32.91
N SER A 415 -1.46 -28.00 -32.43
CA SER A 415 -2.00 -28.47 -31.16
C SER A 415 -2.57 -29.88 -31.24
N SER A 416 -2.49 -30.65 -30.16
CA SER A 416 -3.08 -31.99 -30.07
C SER A 416 -4.60 -31.96 -29.90
N THR A 417 -5.18 -30.81 -29.52
CA THR A 417 -6.63 -30.63 -29.37
C THR A 417 -7.04 -29.17 -29.59
N SER A 418 -8.27 -28.97 -30.06
CA SER A 418 -8.91 -27.66 -30.12
C SER A 418 -9.53 -27.30 -28.78
N LEU A 419 -9.22 -26.11 -28.25
CA LEU A 419 -9.81 -25.64 -26.99
C LEU A 419 -10.01 -24.13 -26.94
N VAL A 420 -10.95 -23.72 -26.09
CA VAL A 420 -11.08 -22.34 -25.60
C VAL A 420 -11.09 -22.39 -24.08
N LYS A 421 -10.12 -21.73 -23.44
CA LYS A 421 -9.99 -21.68 -21.99
C LYS A 421 -10.10 -20.25 -21.48
N ALA A 422 -11.05 -20.01 -20.60
CA ALA A 422 -11.26 -18.73 -19.93
C ALA A 422 -11.01 -18.87 -18.43
N ARG A 423 -10.41 -17.83 -17.82
CA ARG A 423 -10.21 -17.75 -16.37
C ARG A 423 -10.53 -16.37 -15.84
N TRP A 424 -11.06 -16.34 -14.62
CA TRP A 424 -11.22 -15.13 -13.83
C TRP A 424 -10.79 -15.39 -12.39
N ASN A 425 -9.77 -14.68 -11.94
CA ASN A 425 -9.31 -14.71 -10.56
C ASN A 425 -9.55 -13.33 -9.93
N ASN A 426 -10.04 -13.32 -8.70
CA ASN A 426 -10.29 -12.11 -7.95
C ASN A 426 -9.90 -12.31 -6.48
N ALA A 427 -9.23 -11.32 -5.91
CA ALA A 427 -8.90 -11.31 -4.49
C ALA A 427 -9.04 -9.91 -3.90
N TRP A 428 -9.63 -9.85 -2.71
CA TRP A 428 -9.82 -8.63 -1.93
C TRP A 428 -9.26 -8.80 -0.54
N LEU A 429 -8.61 -7.74 -0.07
CA LEU A 429 -8.24 -7.57 1.33
C LEU A 429 -8.78 -6.22 1.80
N ARG A 430 -9.50 -6.23 2.91
CA ARG A 430 -9.97 -5.03 3.60
C ARG A 430 -9.60 -5.12 5.07
N SER A 431 -9.31 -3.99 5.68
CA SER A 431 -9.08 -3.89 7.11
C SER A 431 -9.99 -2.85 7.74
N TYR A 432 -10.41 -3.08 8.98
CA TYR A 432 -11.01 -2.11 9.88
C TYR A 432 -10.06 -1.88 11.06
N GLU A 433 -9.75 -0.61 11.35
CA GLU A 433 -8.81 -0.17 12.39
C GLU A 433 -7.41 -0.83 12.35
N GLN A 434 -7.04 -1.45 11.21
CA GLN A 434 -5.82 -2.25 11.06
C GLN A 434 -5.69 -3.40 12.09
N THR A 435 -6.80 -3.79 12.72
CA THR A 435 -6.90 -4.87 13.70
C THR A 435 -7.76 -6.02 13.17
N HIS A 436 -8.83 -5.69 12.44
CA HIS A 436 -9.73 -6.67 11.82
C HIS A 436 -9.49 -6.69 10.31
N PHE A 437 -9.24 -7.87 9.74
CA PHE A 437 -9.00 -8.02 8.31
C PHE A 437 -9.95 -9.05 7.70
N ALA A 438 -10.51 -8.73 6.55
CA ALA A 438 -11.32 -9.64 5.74
C ALA A 438 -10.60 -9.89 4.42
N ILE A 439 -10.36 -11.16 4.11
CA ILE A 439 -9.79 -11.63 2.85
C ILE A 439 -10.88 -12.42 2.13
N SER A 440 -11.08 -12.12 0.86
CA SER A 440 -11.97 -12.89 -0.01
C SER A 440 -11.23 -13.24 -1.29
N ARG A 441 -11.40 -14.49 -1.76
CA ARG A 441 -10.84 -14.96 -3.03
C ARG A 441 -11.91 -15.68 -3.82
N ILE A 442 -11.95 -15.46 -5.13
CA ILE A 442 -12.82 -16.16 -6.09
C ILE A 442 -11.96 -16.55 -7.29
N ASN A 443 -12.00 -17.82 -7.68
CA ASN A 443 -11.41 -18.30 -8.93
C ASN A 443 -12.45 -19.05 -9.73
N LEU A 444 -12.69 -18.60 -10.96
CA LEU A 444 -13.55 -19.24 -11.94
C LEU A 444 -12.72 -19.67 -13.15
N GLY A 445 -13.10 -20.78 -13.76
CA GLY A 445 -12.46 -21.27 -14.97
C GLY A 445 -13.39 -22.15 -15.79
N ALA A 446 -13.25 -22.07 -17.12
CA ALA A 446 -13.97 -22.93 -18.06
C ALA A 446 -13.06 -23.31 -19.23
N ILE A 447 -13.11 -24.57 -19.65
CA ILE A 447 -12.48 -25.11 -20.84
C ILE A 447 -13.59 -25.68 -21.73
N VAL A 448 -13.76 -25.08 -22.89
CA VAL A 448 -14.59 -25.63 -23.97
C VAL A 448 -13.68 -26.50 -24.83
N VAL A 449 -13.96 -27.80 -24.82
CA VAL A 449 -13.25 -28.85 -25.54
C VAL A 449 -14.19 -30.04 -25.72
N ASP A 450 -14.01 -30.83 -26.77
CA ASP A 450 -14.76 -32.05 -27.01
C ASP A 450 -14.46 -33.09 -25.92
N ASP A 451 -13.20 -33.53 -25.85
CA ASP A 451 -12.71 -34.45 -24.83
C ASP A 451 -11.67 -33.80 -23.90
N ILE A 452 -11.96 -33.80 -22.60
CA ILE A 452 -11.03 -33.25 -21.59
C ILE A 452 -9.75 -34.08 -21.46
N GLN A 453 -9.76 -35.38 -21.80
CA GLN A 453 -8.58 -36.22 -21.74
C GLN A 453 -7.56 -35.89 -22.83
N SER A 454 -7.98 -35.24 -23.92
CA SER A 454 -7.10 -34.70 -24.97
C SER A 454 -6.35 -33.42 -24.55
N VAL A 455 -6.85 -32.71 -23.54
CA VAL A 455 -6.22 -31.48 -23.03
C VAL A 455 -4.98 -31.87 -22.20
N PRO A 456 -3.83 -31.20 -22.35
CA PRO A 456 -2.67 -31.41 -21.49
C PRO A 456 -3.03 -31.33 -20.00
N PHE A 457 -2.46 -32.20 -19.17
CA PHE A 457 -2.84 -32.33 -17.77
C PHE A 457 -2.63 -31.02 -16.98
N ASN A 458 -1.55 -30.29 -17.27
CA ASN A 458 -1.26 -28.99 -16.64
C ASN A 458 -2.30 -27.89 -16.97
N MET A 459 -3.07 -28.06 -18.07
CA MET A 459 -4.08 -27.12 -18.53
C MET A 459 -5.47 -27.43 -17.95
N ARG A 460 -5.72 -28.61 -17.39
CA ARG A 460 -7.00 -29.00 -16.78
C ARG A 460 -7.21 -28.33 -15.43
N PHE A 461 -8.44 -28.30 -14.94
CA PHE A 461 -8.75 -27.74 -13.62
C PHE A 461 -8.76 -28.77 -12.50
N PHE A 462 -8.20 -28.36 -11.36
CA PHE A 462 -8.16 -29.12 -10.11
C PHE A 462 -8.42 -28.17 -8.95
N ALA A 463 -9.06 -28.67 -7.89
CA ALA A 463 -9.27 -27.96 -6.64
C ALA A 463 -8.77 -28.77 -5.43
N GLY A 464 -8.69 -28.13 -4.27
CA GLY A 464 -8.16 -28.70 -3.03
C GLY A 464 -6.70 -28.34 -2.78
N GLY A 465 -6.34 -28.22 -1.49
CA GLY A 465 -5.05 -27.70 -1.03
C GLY A 465 -5.16 -26.29 -0.42
N ASP A 466 -4.04 -25.77 0.03
CA ASP A 466 -3.93 -24.60 0.93
C ASP A 466 -4.34 -23.26 0.30
N GLN A 467 -4.34 -23.19 -1.04
CA GLN A 467 -4.76 -22.00 -1.81
C GLN A 467 -6.04 -22.22 -2.62
N SER A 468 -6.76 -23.32 -2.37
CA SER A 468 -8.01 -23.66 -3.06
C SER A 468 -9.13 -23.92 -2.06
N ILE A 469 -9.19 -25.14 -1.51
CA ILE A 469 -10.21 -25.55 -0.55
C ILE A 469 -9.49 -26.29 0.58
N ARG A 470 -9.23 -25.58 1.68
CA ARG A 470 -8.51 -26.14 2.85
C ARG A 470 -9.31 -27.28 3.47
N GLY A 471 -8.61 -28.25 4.06
CA GLY A 471 -9.20 -29.51 4.55
C GLY A 471 -9.27 -30.62 3.48
N PHE A 472 -8.99 -30.30 2.22
CA PHE A 472 -8.81 -31.25 1.13
C PHE A 472 -7.34 -31.31 0.71
N SER A 473 -6.90 -32.49 0.24
CA SER A 473 -5.54 -32.67 -0.24
C SER A 473 -5.31 -31.89 -1.54
N TYR A 474 -4.06 -31.53 -1.80
CA TYR A 474 -3.67 -30.81 -3.00
C TYR A 474 -4.20 -31.50 -4.26
N ARG A 475 -4.90 -30.73 -5.12
CA ARG A 475 -5.50 -31.19 -6.39
C ARG A 475 -6.42 -32.43 -6.31
N SER A 476 -6.93 -32.76 -5.13
CA SER A 476 -7.75 -33.96 -4.92
C SER A 476 -9.22 -33.85 -5.37
N ILE A 477 -9.70 -32.62 -5.61
CA ILE A 477 -11.07 -32.37 -6.05
C ILE A 477 -11.04 -32.15 -7.57
N ALA A 478 -11.43 -33.19 -8.30
CA ALA A 478 -11.61 -33.19 -9.75
C ALA A 478 -12.41 -34.45 -10.15
N PRO A 479 -12.98 -34.51 -11.37
CA PRO A 479 -13.53 -35.73 -11.92
C PRO A 479 -12.50 -36.87 -11.93
N LYS A 480 -13.00 -38.10 -11.81
CA LYS A 480 -12.21 -39.33 -11.78
C LYS A 480 -12.81 -40.37 -12.72
N GLU A 481 -11.95 -41.23 -13.25
CA GLU A 481 -12.33 -42.44 -13.99
C GLU A 481 -11.75 -43.64 -13.22
N GLY A 482 -12.62 -44.40 -12.55
CA GLY A 482 -12.18 -45.37 -11.54
C GLY A 482 -11.42 -44.68 -10.41
N ALA A 483 -10.16 -45.07 -10.19
CA ALA A 483 -9.26 -44.43 -9.22
C ALA A 483 -8.48 -43.23 -9.82
N LYS A 484 -8.40 -43.12 -11.14
CA LYS A 484 -7.57 -42.17 -11.89
C LYS A 484 -8.18 -40.78 -11.87
N VAL A 485 -7.42 -39.76 -11.50
CA VAL A 485 -7.89 -38.36 -11.56
C VAL A 485 -7.68 -37.81 -12.95
N ILE A 486 -8.76 -37.34 -13.58
CA ILE A 486 -8.73 -36.86 -14.97
C ILE A 486 -8.68 -35.33 -15.07
N GLY A 487 -9.14 -34.58 -14.08
CA GLY A 487 -9.25 -33.11 -14.15
C GLY A 487 -10.59 -32.63 -14.74
N GLY A 488 -10.98 -31.40 -14.42
CA GLY A 488 -12.28 -30.82 -14.80
C GLY A 488 -12.23 -29.80 -15.94
N LYS A 489 -13.33 -29.70 -16.69
CA LYS A 489 -13.62 -28.63 -17.66
C LYS A 489 -13.92 -27.30 -16.97
N TYR A 490 -14.51 -27.33 -15.78
CA TYR A 490 -14.91 -26.14 -15.04
C TYR A 490 -14.25 -26.08 -13.66
N LEU A 491 -13.97 -24.86 -13.20
CA LEU A 491 -13.48 -24.56 -11.85
C LEU A 491 -14.33 -23.45 -11.24
N VAL A 492 -14.77 -23.66 -10.02
CA VAL A 492 -15.37 -22.62 -9.18
C VAL A 492 -14.84 -22.79 -7.77
N THR A 493 -14.08 -21.82 -7.27
CA THR A 493 -13.64 -21.80 -5.86
C THR A 493 -13.86 -20.43 -5.26
N GLY A 494 -14.36 -20.38 -4.04
CA GLY A 494 -14.54 -19.19 -3.23
C GLY A 494 -13.96 -19.40 -1.83
N SER A 495 -13.35 -18.37 -1.27
CA SER A 495 -12.81 -18.37 0.09
C SER A 495 -13.15 -17.06 0.79
N LEU A 496 -13.57 -17.18 2.05
CA LEU A 496 -13.74 -16.06 2.97
C LEU A 496 -12.89 -16.34 4.21
N GLU A 497 -12.01 -15.40 4.55
CA GLU A 497 -11.14 -15.49 5.71
C GLU A 497 -11.19 -14.20 6.53
N TYR A 498 -11.46 -14.33 7.82
CA TYR A 498 -11.41 -13.26 8.80
C TYR A 498 -10.15 -13.41 9.64
N ASN A 499 -9.36 -12.34 9.76
CA ASN A 499 -8.20 -12.29 10.63
C ASN A 499 -8.37 -11.21 11.70
N TYR A 500 -8.02 -11.53 12.94
CA TYR A 500 -7.96 -10.59 14.07
C TYR A 500 -6.53 -10.46 14.58
N GLN A 501 -5.97 -9.26 14.52
CA GLN A 501 -4.64 -8.94 15.01
C GLN A 501 -4.67 -8.62 16.50
N PHE A 502 -4.33 -9.61 17.33
CA PHE A 502 -4.37 -9.50 18.79
C PHE A 502 -3.02 -9.09 19.41
N LEU A 503 -1.93 -9.17 18.64
CA LEU A 503 -0.61 -8.62 18.99
C LEU A 503 0.04 -8.03 17.72
N PRO A 504 1.04 -7.13 17.82
CA PRO A 504 1.64 -6.45 16.66
C PRO A 504 2.07 -7.38 15.51
N SER A 505 2.56 -8.58 15.81
CA SER A 505 3.02 -9.55 14.81
C SER A 505 2.16 -10.82 14.73
N TRP A 506 1.00 -10.87 15.41
CA TRP A 506 0.18 -12.08 15.47
C TRP A 506 -1.26 -11.83 15.06
N ARG A 507 -1.80 -12.71 14.22
CA ARG A 507 -3.23 -12.76 13.89
C ARG A 507 -3.80 -14.14 14.12
N ALA A 508 -5.04 -14.18 14.63
CA ALA A 508 -5.88 -15.37 14.59
C ALA A 508 -6.74 -15.30 13.33
N ALA A 509 -6.95 -16.42 12.66
CA ALA A 509 -7.70 -16.53 11.43
C ALA A 509 -8.87 -17.50 11.58
N LEU A 510 -10.00 -17.19 10.98
CA LEU A 510 -11.13 -18.09 10.74
C LEU A 510 -11.44 -18.08 9.26
N PHE A 511 -11.71 -19.24 8.66
CA PHE A 511 -11.98 -19.31 7.24
C PHE A 511 -13.02 -20.36 6.86
N ILE A 512 -13.65 -20.11 5.73
CA ILE A 512 -14.49 -21.04 5.00
C ILE A 512 -14.13 -20.97 3.51
N ASP A 513 -13.90 -22.14 2.92
CA ASP A 513 -13.60 -22.32 1.52
C ASP A 513 -14.66 -23.25 0.91
N ALA A 514 -15.12 -22.94 -0.30
CA ALA A 514 -16.10 -23.75 -0.99
C ALA A 514 -15.83 -23.77 -2.49
N GLY A 515 -16.03 -24.91 -3.14
CA GLY A 515 -15.87 -25.00 -4.58
C GLY A 515 -15.85 -26.41 -5.14
N THR A 516 -15.57 -26.48 -6.45
CA THR A 516 -15.47 -27.73 -7.20
C THR A 516 -14.60 -27.53 -8.44
N ALA A 517 -13.98 -28.62 -8.90
CA ALA A 517 -13.53 -28.76 -10.28
C ALA A 517 -14.33 -29.92 -10.88
N THR A 518 -15.04 -29.67 -11.99
CA THR A 518 -16.04 -30.62 -12.49
C THR A 518 -16.23 -30.57 -14.00
N ASN A 519 -16.87 -31.61 -14.54
CA ASN A 519 -17.42 -31.64 -15.90
C ASN A 519 -18.96 -31.49 -15.89
N ASP A 520 -19.58 -31.58 -14.71
CA ASP A 520 -21.02 -31.50 -14.51
C ASP A 520 -21.33 -30.83 -13.15
N PHE A 521 -21.96 -29.66 -13.19
CA PHE A 521 -22.31 -28.89 -11.99
C PHE A 521 -23.37 -29.54 -11.09
N SER A 522 -24.00 -30.65 -11.52
CA SER A 522 -24.86 -31.47 -10.65
C SER A 522 -24.08 -32.16 -9.52
N GLN A 523 -22.75 -32.29 -9.66
CA GLN A 523 -21.88 -32.92 -8.68
C GLN A 523 -21.77 -32.12 -7.37
N LYS A 524 -21.54 -32.84 -6.27
CA LYS A 524 -21.45 -32.23 -4.93
C LYS A 524 -20.27 -31.27 -4.81
N TRP A 525 -20.53 -30.13 -4.19
CA TRP A 525 -19.52 -29.13 -3.89
C TRP A 525 -18.68 -29.56 -2.68
N SER A 526 -17.41 -29.16 -2.70
CA SER A 526 -16.49 -29.37 -1.58
C SER A 526 -16.48 -28.14 -0.70
N VAL A 527 -16.62 -28.33 0.61
CA VAL A 527 -16.62 -27.26 1.62
C VAL A 527 -15.61 -27.59 2.69
N GLY A 528 -14.68 -26.66 2.90
CA GLY A 528 -13.66 -26.67 3.93
C GLY A 528 -13.87 -25.51 4.90
N ALA A 529 -13.64 -25.74 6.18
CA ALA A 529 -13.66 -24.66 7.17
C ALA A 529 -12.59 -24.89 8.23
N GLY A 530 -12.11 -23.84 8.85
CA GLY A 530 -11.05 -23.97 9.83
C GLY A 530 -10.64 -22.67 10.49
N PHE A 531 -9.58 -22.79 11.27
CA PHE A 531 -8.93 -21.66 11.93
C PHE A 531 -7.43 -21.74 11.75
N GLY A 532 -6.75 -20.63 12.01
CA GLY A 532 -5.30 -20.60 11.94
C GLY A 532 -4.66 -19.48 12.72
N ILE A 533 -3.34 -19.51 12.76
CA ILE A 533 -2.50 -18.46 13.31
C ILE A 533 -1.63 -17.90 12.19
N ARG A 534 -1.40 -16.59 12.21
CA ARG A 534 -0.48 -15.88 11.33
C ARG A 534 0.59 -15.22 12.17
N TYR A 535 1.86 -15.49 11.87
CA TYR A 535 2.99 -14.75 12.42
C TYR A 535 3.57 -13.84 11.33
N LEU A 536 3.45 -12.54 11.50
CA LEU A 536 3.88 -11.53 10.54
C LEU A 536 5.39 -11.33 10.66
N THR A 537 6.12 -11.63 9.59
CA THR A 537 7.56 -11.40 9.50
C THR A 537 7.87 -10.32 8.44
N PRO A 538 9.07 -9.71 8.46
CA PRO A 538 9.48 -8.76 7.43
C PRO A 538 9.48 -9.32 6.00
N VAL A 539 9.57 -10.65 5.86
CA VAL A 539 9.65 -11.35 4.57
C VAL A 539 8.34 -12.04 4.16
N GLY A 540 7.25 -11.81 4.91
CA GLY A 540 5.92 -12.37 4.66
C GLY A 540 5.33 -13.12 5.88
N PRO A 541 4.02 -13.41 5.88
CA PRO A 541 3.38 -14.11 6.99
C PRO A 541 3.71 -15.61 6.98
N ILE A 542 3.95 -16.18 8.16
CA ILE A 542 3.91 -17.62 8.39
C ILE A 542 2.47 -17.99 8.75
N ARG A 543 1.90 -19.00 8.09
CA ARG A 543 0.54 -19.48 8.30
C ARG A 543 0.55 -20.89 8.86
N LEU A 544 -0.19 -21.10 9.95
CA LEU A 544 -0.51 -22.40 10.49
C LEU A 544 -2.04 -22.53 10.48
N ASP A 545 -2.58 -23.42 9.66
CA ASP A 545 -4.03 -23.61 9.47
C ASP A 545 -4.44 -25.03 9.88
N HIS A 546 -5.52 -25.14 10.64
CA HIS A 546 -6.19 -26.41 10.91
C HIS A 546 -7.58 -26.38 10.27
N ALA A 547 -7.84 -27.29 9.34
CA ALA A 547 -9.04 -27.28 8.52
C ALA A 547 -9.75 -28.64 8.50
N TRP A 548 -11.09 -28.61 8.50
CA TRP A 548 -11.97 -29.75 8.31
C TRP A 548 -12.50 -29.76 6.88
N GLY A 549 -12.46 -30.91 6.21
CA GLY A 549 -13.26 -31.15 5.01
C GLY A 549 -14.71 -31.40 5.40
N VAL A 550 -15.48 -30.35 5.66
CA VAL A 550 -16.86 -30.39 6.20
C VAL A 550 -17.79 -31.25 5.35
N SER A 551 -17.64 -31.18 4.02
CA SER A 551 -18.46 -31.97 3.10
C SER A 551 -17.92 -33.39 2.83
N LYS A 552 -16.76 -33.77 3.40
CA LYS A 552 -16.29 -35.17 3.34
C LYS A 552 -17.13 -36.02 4.29
N ALA A 553 -17.47 -37.24 3.87
CA ALA A 553 -18.16 -38.20 4.71
C ALA A 553 -17.39 -38.49 6.02
N SER A 554 -16.06 -38.58 5.95
CA SER A 554 -15.19 -38.81 7.11
C SER A 554 -14.97 -37.59 8.00
N LYS A 555 -15.32 -36.39 7.52
CA LYS A 555 -15.01 -35.10 8.18
C LYS A 555 -13.53 -34.96 8.59
N SER A 556 -12.62 -35.56 7.82
CA SER A 556 -11.18 -35.57 8.11
C SER A 556 -10.61 -34.16 8.28
N THR A 557 -9.66 -33.99 9.18
CA THR A 557 -8.90 -32.76 9.36
C THR A 557 -7.57 -32.78 8.60
N ARG A 558 -7.04 -31.58 8.33
CA ARG A 558 -5.71 -31.38 7.77
C ARG A 558 -5.06 -30.19 8.46
N LEU A 559 -3.80 -30.37 8.86
CA LEU A 559 -2.93 -29.29 9.28
C LEU A 559 -2.15 -28.80 8.06
N SER A 560 -2.10 -27.48 7.88
CA SER A 560 -1.35 -26.79 6.84
C SER A 560 -0.36 -25.82 7.45
N ILE A 561 0.85 -25.79 6.89
CA ILE A 561 1.91 -24.85 7.25
C ILE A 561 2.38 -24.21 5.96
N VAL A 562 2.41 -22.87 5.91
CA VAL A 562 2.97 -22.12 4.80
C VAL A 562 3.93 -21.06 5.32
N ILE A 563 5.18 -21.11 4.84
CA ILE A 563 6.27 -20.21 5.21
C ILE A 563 6.81 -19.52 3.95
N GLY A 564 7.01 -18.21 4.06
CA GLY A 564 7.51 -17.36 2.99
C GLY A 564 6.40 -16.74 2.15
N PRO A 565 6.75 -15.86 1.19
CA PRO A 565 5.76 -15.20 0.36
C PRO A 565 4.91 -16.23 -0.40
N GLU A 566 3.59 -16.03 -0.34
CA GLU A 566 2.66 -16.64 -1.29
C GLU A 566 2.96 -15.99 -2.65
N ILE A 567 3.52 -16.76 -3.57
CA ILE A 567 3.96 -16.28 -4.89
C ILE A 567 2.74 -15.88 -5.71
#